data_AF-A0A9P1BF73-F1
#
_entry.id   AF-A0A9P1BF73-F1
#
_cell.length_a   1.000
_cell.length_b   1.000
_cell.length_c   1.000
_cell.angle_alpha   90.00
_cell.angle_beta   90.00
_cell.angle_gamma   90.00
#
_symmetry.space_group_name_H-M   'P 1'
#
loop_
_entity.id
_entity.type
_entity.pdbx_description
1 polymer ?
#
loop_
_entity_poly.entity_id
_entity_poly.type
_entity_poly.pdbx_seq_one_letter_code
_entity_poly.pdbx_strand_id
1 'polypeptide(L)'
;MSQTPKAFEWPVVANPQPSSRVISDPKDWREEAVLVPHEPIRWCGRELFKVLDEFDPVSRSSCVWKTKVLFDFLESYYIPCVHHHHDSEEKIYNVHILKKCQAQGMEDPFSTIKKEHEELLAKLHNISGYRTAFEKRDAKAAKKLAEFKQFFKEYLRFMEDHLAEEERSYPKILRDCGMTQEEERKAVDEILQSLGLDGNKRILPAILYAQCMWKGKEQMLEWYSAVPLPIRMLNESCWIDDFYQNQLQVLEALQKDDEFQPQTPSCNVCNCSLM
;
A
#
# COMPACT_ATOMS: atom_id res chain seq x y z
N MET A 1 -14.87 -9.24 -29.45
CA MET A 1 -15.13 -10.51 -28.74
C MET A 1 -14.82 -10.26 -27.28
N SER A 2 -15.81 -10.37 -26.40
CA SER A 2 -15.60 -10.22 -24.94
C SER A 2 -14.77 -11.41 -24.47
N GLN A 3 -13.48 -11.19 -24.20
CA GLN A 3 -12.69 -12.19 -23.48
C GLN A 3 -13.24 -12.24 -22.06
N THR A 4 -13.66 -13.42 -21.62
CA THR A 4 -14.00 -13.65 -20.22
C THR A 4 -12.83 -13.17 -19.36
N PRO A 5 -13.05 -12.33 -18.32
CA PRO A 5 -11.96 -11.83 -17.50
C PRO A 5 -11.15 -13.00 -16.95
N LYS A 6 -9.82 -12.96 -17.14
CA LYS A 6 -8.92 -13.97 -16.58
C LYS A 6 -9.06 -13.95 -15.06
N ALA A 7 -9.25 -15.11 -14.43
CA ALA A 7 -9.27 -15.23 -12.98
C ALA A 7 -7.95 -14.73 -12.38
N PHE A 8 -8.02 -14.11 -11.20
CA PHE A 8 -6.83 -13.68 -10.47
C PHE A 8 -5.95 -14.87 -10.09
N GLU A 9 -4.65 -14.73 -10.31
CA GLU A 9 -3.63 -15.70 -9.91
C GLU A 9 -2.58 -14.97 -9.08
N TRP A 10 -2.23 -15.54 -7.92
CA TRP A 10 -1.11 -15.05 -7.12
C TRP A 10 0.21 -15.09 -7.91
N PRO A 11 1.10 -14.10 -7.75
CA PRO A 11 2.35 -14.07 -8.49
C PRO A 11 3.22 -15.27 -8.15
N VAL A 12 3.80 -15.89 -9.18
CA VAL A 12 4.77 -16.99 -9.05
C VAL A 12 6.15 -16.41 -9.28
N VAL A 13 6.92 -16.26 -8.20
CA VAL A 13 8.27 -15.68 -8.23
C VAL A 13 9.30 -16.78 -8.01
N ALA A 14 10.24 -16.91 -8.95
CA ALA A 14 11.27 -17.96 -8.91
C ALA A 14 12.21 -17.80 -7.71
N ASN A 15 12.60 -16.56 -7.40
CA ASN A 15 13.45 -16.20 -6.26
C ASN A 15 12.74 -15.10 -5.44
N PRO A 16 11.82 -15.46 -4.54
CA PRO A 16 11.16 -14.49 -3.68
C PRO A 16 12.18 -13.80 -2.77
N GLN A 17 12.16 -12.46 -2.76
CA GLN A 17 13.02 -11.64 -1.92
C GLN A 17 12.37 -10.28 -1.65
N PRO A 18 12.59 -9.66 -0.47
CA PRO A 18 12.14 -8.31 -0.22
C PRO A 18 12.71 -7.34 -1.23
N SER A 19 11.95 -6.29 -1.52
CA SER A 19 12.43 -5.19 -2.34
C SER A 19 13.06 -4.06 -1.53
N SER A 20 13.05 -4.16 -0.20
CA SER A 20 13.84 -3.33 0.71
C SER A 20 15.32 -3.31 0.35
N ARG A 21 15.92 -2.12 0.39
CA ARG A 21 17.37 -1.90 0.26
C ARG A 21 18.14 -2.09 1.57
N VAL A 22 17.45 -2.31 2.69
CA VAL A 22 18.02 -2.46 4.04
C VAL A 22 17.90 -3.90 4.52
N ILE A 23 16.72 -4.49 4.39
CA ILE A 23 16.41 -5.86 4.80
C ILE A 23 16.20 -6.70 3.54
N SER A 24 17.30 -7.17 2.94
CA SER A 24 17.25 -8.03 1.75
C SER A 24 17.09 -9.52 2.07
N ASP A 25 17.35 -9.93 3.31
CA ASP A 25 17.30 -11.30 3.79
C ASP A 25 16.93 -11.29 5.29
N PRO A 26 15.62 -11.22 5.63
CA PRO A 26 15.15 -10.99 6.98
C PRO A 26 15.58 -12.12 7.92
N LYS A 27 16.17 -11.75 9.06
CA LYS A 27 16.79 -12.72 9.99
C LYS A 27 15.88 -13.18 11.11
N ASP A 28 14.82 -12.43 11.38
CA ASP A 28 13.86 -12.74 12.44
C ASP A 28 12.55 -11.98 12.26
N TRP A 29 11.60 -12.26 13.15
CA TRP A 29 10.26 -11.68 13.09
C TRP A 29 10.23 -10.15 13.17
N ARG A 30 11.23 -9.49 13.77
CA ARG A 30 11.25 -8.02 13.92
C ARG A 30 11.48 -7.34 12.58
N GLU A 31 12.32 -7.94 11.75
CA GLU A 31 12.58 -7.50 10.38
C GLU A 31 11.41 -7.86 9.46
N GLU A 32 10.80 -9.02 9.64
CA GLU A 32 9.60 -9.38 8.88
C GLU A 32 8.38 -8.50 9.21
N ALA A 33 8.19 -8.15 10.49
CA ALA A 33 7.05 -7.36 10.96
C ALA A 33 6.98 -6.00 10.26
N VAL A 34 8.13 -5.34 10.08
CA VAL A 34 8.21 -4.05 9.36
C VAL A 34 8.05 -4.22 7.84
N LEU A 35 8.54 -5.32 7.26
CA LEU A 35 8.39 -5.57 5.82
C LEU A 35 6.94 -5.84 5.38
N VAL A 36 6.11 -6.44 6.24
CA VAL A 36 4.71 -6.79 5.92
C VAL A 36 3.90 -5.58 5.43
N PRO A 37 3.86 -4.44 6.14
CA PRO A 37 3.18 -3.23 5.65
C PRO A 37 4.00 -2.45 4.61
N HIS A 38 5.34 -2.55 4.60
CA HIS A 38 6.17 -1.71 3.72
C HIS A 38 6.22 -2.22 2.28
N GLU A 39 6.34 -3.53 2.08
CA GLU A 39 6.44 -4.12 0.74
C GLU A 39 5.24 -3.81 -0.19
N PRO A 40 3.96 -3.80 0.25
CA PRO A 40 2.86 -3.36 -0.61
C PRO A 40 2.91 -1.87 -0.95
N ILE A 41 3.30 -1.00 -0.01
CA ILE A 41 3.48 0.45 -0.26
C ILE A 41 4.59 0.64 -1.29
N ARG A 42 5.72 -0.05 -1.10
CA ARG A 42 6.87 -0.03 -1.99
C ARG A 42 6.55 -0.53 -3.39
N TRP A 43 5.84 -1.66 -3.49
CA TRP A 43 5.38 -2.20 -4.77
C TRP A 43 4.48 -1.19 -5.51
N CYS A 44 3.46 -0.66 -4.83
CA CYS A 44 2.55 0.30 -5.43
C CYS A 44 3.30 1.59 -5.86
N GLY A 45 4.24 2.06 -5.04
CA GLY A 45 5.08 3.20 -5.37
C GLY A 45 5.92 3.00 -6.63
N ARG A 46 6.48 1.79 -6.84
CA ARG A 46 7.19 1.46 -8.09
C ARG A 46 6.27 1.46 -9.31
N GLU A 47 5.07 0.89 -9.19
CA GLU A 47 4.10 0.91 -10.29
C GLU A 47 3.62 2.33 -10.60
N LEU A 48 3.36 3.15 -9.59
CA LEU A 48 3.03 4.56 -9.75
C LEU A 48 4.16 5.34 -10.43
N PHE A 49 5.42 5.03 -10.13
CA PHE A 49 6.56 5.66 -10.80
C PHE A 49 6.53 5.40 -12.32
N LYS A 50 6.24 4.16 -12.74
CA LYS A 50 6.07 3.80 -14.16
C LYS A 50 4.86 4.48 -14.78
N VAL A 51 3.73 4.49 -14.06
CA VAL A 51 2.51 5.20 -14.50
C VAL A 51 2.81 6.66 -14.79
N LEU A 52 3.61 7.32 -13.94
CA LEU A 52 3.97 8.72 -14.14
C LEU A 52 4.75 8.96 -15.44
N ASP A 53 5.55 8.01 -15.92
CA ASP A 53 6.24 8.15 -17.21
C ASP A 53 5.23 8.23 -18.36
N GLU A 54 4.20 7.39 -18.32
CA GLU A 54 3.14 7.29 -19.34
C GLU A 54 1.94 8.22 -19.11
N PHE A 55 1.90 8.96 -18.01
CA PHE A 55 0.80 9.86 -17.70
C PHE A 55 0.95 11.19 -18.46
N ASP A 56 0.19 11.36 -19.54
CA ASP A 56 0.11 12.61 -20.31
C ASP A 56 -1.30 12.89 -20.85
N PRO A 57 -2.28 13.17 -19.96
CA PRO A 57 -3.66 13.44 -20.36
C PRO A 57 -3.84 14.83 -21.00
N VAL A 58 -2.81 15.67 -20.99
CA VAL A 58 -2.88 17.05 -21.49
C VAL A 58 -2.50 17.10 -22.97
N SER A 59 -1.40 16.43 -23.34
CA SER A 59 -0.90 16.47 -24.71
C SER A 59 -1.45 15.33 -25.56
N ARG A 60 -1.84 14.19 -24.94
CA ARG A 60 -2.40 13.03 -25.64
C ARG A 60 -3.90 12.91 -25.37
N SER A 61 -4.72 13.16 -26.40
CA SER A 61 -6.18 13.03 -26.31
C SER A 61 -6.64 11.62 -25.97
N SER A 62 -5.89 10.59 -26.40
CA SER A 62 -6.12 9.18 -26.03
C SER A 62 -5.89 8.89 -24.55
N CYS A 63 -5.18 9.74 -23.81
CA CYS A 63 -4.84 9.54 -22.40
C CYS A 63 -5.77 10.27 -21.42
N VAL A 64 -6.80 10.95 -21.92
CA VAL A 64 -7.71 11.76 -21.08
C VAL A 64 -8.36 10.96 -19.95
N TRP A 65 -8.75 9.72 -20.27
CA TRP A 65 -9.39 8.81 -19.31
C TRP A 65 -8.48 8.52 -18.11
N LYS A 66 -7.15 8.55 -18.29
CA LYS A 66 -6.17 8.28 -17.25
C LYS A 66 -6.29 9.24 -16.08
N THR A 67 -6.69 10.50 -16.30
CA THR A 67 -6.89 11.47 -15.21
C THR A 67 -7.91 10.94 -14.20
N LYS A 68 -9.10 10.57 -14.67
CA LYS A 68 -10.14 10.06 -13.76
C LYS A 68 -9.66 8.78 -13.07
N VAL A 69 -9.12 7.84 -13.84
CA VAL A 69 -8.74 6.52 -13.31
C VAL A 69 -7.59 6.60 -12.30
N LEU A 70 -6.55 7.39 -12.58
CA LEU A 70 -5.44 7.58 -11.64
C LEU A 70 -5.92 8.22 -10.33
N PHE A 71 -6.67 9.32 -10.41
CA PHE A 71 -7.08 10.03 -9.19
C PHE A 71 -8.09 9.22 -8.37
N ASP A 72 -9.03 8.51 -9.01
CA ASP A 72 -9.93 7.61 -8.30
C ASP A 72 -9.17 6.47 -7.62
N PHE A 73 -8.14 5.91 -8.27
CA PHE A 73 -7.26 4.90 -7.66
C PHE A 73 -6.50 5.46 -6.45
N LEU A 74 -5.90 6.65 -6.59
CA LEU A 74 -5.18 7.31 -5.52
C LEU A 74 -6.08 7.56 -4.31
N GLU A 75 -7.25 8.15 -4.54
CA GLU A 75 -8.21 8.54 -3.49
C GLU A 75 -8.88 7.32 -2.83
N SER A 76 -9.11 6.23 -3.59
CA SER A 76 -9.82 5.05 -3.08
C SER A 76 -8.89 4.04 -2.40
N TYR A 77 -7.65 3.90 -2.89
CA TYR A 77 -6.74 2.84 -2.45
C TYR A 77 -5.43 3.36 -1.89
N TYR A 78 -4.62 4.05 -2.69
CA TYR A 78 -3.25 4.38 -2.31
C TYR A 78 -3.17 5.35 -1.12
N ILE A 79 -3.87 6.49 -1.20
CA ILE A 79 -3.86 7.53 -0.16
C ILE A 79 -4.41 6.98 1.17
N PRO A 80 -5.59 6.33 1.20
CA PRO A 80 -6.09 5.71 2.42
C PRO A 80 -5.16 4.64 2.99
N CYS A 81 -4.49 3.84 2.15
CA CYS A 81 -3.53 2.84 2.59
C CYS A 81 -2.35 3.48 3.33
N VAL A 82 -1.73 4.52 2.75
CA VAL A 82 -0.60 5.23 3.35
C VAL A 82 -1.03 5.93 4.65
N HIS A 83 -2.18 6.61 4.65
CA HIS A 83 -2.72 7.21 5.87
C HIS A 83 -2.93 6.18 6.97
N HIS A 84 -3.55 5.05 6.64
CA HIS A 84 -3.84 4.02 7.63
C HIS A 84 -2.56 3.40 8.22
N HIS A 85 -1.55 3.13 7.41
CA HIS A 85 -0.27 2.60 7.86
C HIS A 85 0.38 3.51 8.91
N HIS A 86 0.60 4.78 8.58
CA HIS A 86 1.25 5.71 9.50
C HIS A 86 0.36 6.09 10.70
N ASP A 87 -0.97 6.18 10.52
CA ASP A 87 -1.88 6.36 11.65
C ASP A 87 -1.81 5.18 12.63
N SER A 88 -1.69 3.95 12.12
CA SER A 88 -1.56 2.75 12.94
C SER A 88 -0.24 2.71 13.69
N GLU A 89 0.84 3.16 13.07
CA GLU A 89 2.12 3.32 13.74
C GLU A 89 2.02 4.30 14.89
N GLU A 90 1.59 5.53 14.63
CA GLU A 90 1.53 6.60 15.63
C GLU A 90 0.54 6.32 16.77
N LYS A 91 -0.61 5.72 16.46
CA LYS A 91 -1.70 5.57 17.43
C LYS A 91 -1.68 4.24 18.16
N ILE A 92 -1.04 3.21 17.59
CA ILE A 92 -1.08 1.85 18.12
C ILE A 92 0.34 1.30 18.27
N TYR A 93 1.07 1.08 17.17
CA TYR A 93 2.33 0.33 17.20
C TYR A 93 3.41 1.01 18.04
N ASN A 94 3.68 2.30 17.76
CA ASN A 94 4.65 3.11 18.50
C ASN A 94 4.24 3.29 19.95
N VAL A 95 2.94 3.31 20.25
CA VAL A 95 2.44 3.39 21.64
C VAL A 95 2.79 2.12 22.43
N HIS A 96 2.64 0.93 21.82
CA HIS A 96 3.01 -0.33 22.47
C HIS A 96 4.53 -0.43 22.67
N ILE A 97 5.32 -0.08 21.65
CA ILE A 97 6.78 -0.08 21.73
C ILE A 97 7.27 0.94 22.77
N LEU A 98 6.71 2.15 22.78
CA LEU A 98 7.10 3.21 23.71
C LEU A 98 6.83 2.81 25.17
N LYS A 99 5.68 2.17 25.46
CA LYS A 99 5.41 1.62 26.81
C LYS A 99 6.49 0.63 27.23
N LYS A 100 6.96 -0.21 26.32
CA LYS A 100 8.04 -1.16 26.57
C LYS A 100 9.38 -0.46 26.80
N CYS A 101 9.74 0.51 25.95
CA CYS A 101 10.94 1.35 26.11
C CYS A 101 10.96 2.07 27.47
N GLN A 102 9.84 2.71 27.85
CA GLN A 102 9.71 3.43 29.11
C GLN A 102 9.84 2.51 30.33
N ALA A 103 9.30 1.28 30.26
CA ALA A 103 9.48 0.28 31.31
C ALA A 103 10.94 -0.15 31.50
N GLN A 104 11.80 0.08 30.51
CA GLN A 104 13.25 -0.16 30.56
C GLN A 104 14.07 1.11 30.80
N GLY A 105 13.44 2.25 31.05
CA GLY A 105 14.12 3.53 31.25
C GLY A 105 14.75 4.12 29.98
N MET A 106 14.29 3.70 28.80
CA MET A 106 14.74 4.25 27.51
C MET A 106 13.97 5.52 27.17
N GLU A 107 14.63 6.45 26.48
CA GLU A 107 14.00 7.63 25.90
C GLU A 107 13.09 7.26 24.71
N ASP A 108 12.22 8.21 24.31
CA ASP A 108 11.33 8.04 23.15
C ASP A 108 12.15 7.96 21.84
N PRO A 109 12.15 6.80 21.15
CA PRO A 109 12.96 6.61 19.96
C PRO A 109 12.31 7.14 18.66
N PHE A 110 11.07 7.65 18.71
CA PHE A 110 10.26 7.94 17.52
C PHE A 110 10.25 9.40 17.06
N SER A 111 10.99 10.29 17.74
CA SER A 111 10.92 11.74 17.49
C SER A 111 11.27 12.16 16.04
N THR A 112 12.18 11.45 15.38
CA THR A 112 12.53 11.68 13.96
C THR A 112 11.45 11.12 13.04
N ILE A 113 11.06 9.85 13.23
CA ILE A 113 10.06 9.13 12.44
C ILE A 113 8.73 9.92 12.41
N LYS A 114 8.29 10.43 13.56
CA LYS A 114 7.07 11.24 13.65
C LYS A 114 7.10 12.50 12.77
N LYS A 115 8.24 13.18 12.68
CA LYS A 115 8.37 14.37 11.80
C LYS A 115 8.31 13.99 10.33
N GLU A 116 8.89 12.85 9.97
CA GLU A 116 8.82 12.33 8.61
C GLU A 116 7.39 11.91 8.24
N HIS A 117 6.63 11.31 9.16
CA HIS A 117 5.20 11.02 8.98
C HIS A 117 4.40 12.30 8.70
N GLU A 118 4.60 13.36 9.48
CA GLU A 118 3.93 14.65 9.26
C GLU A 118 4.26 15.22 7.88
N GLU A 119 5.52 15.17 7.45
CA GLU A 119 5.96 15.62 6.13
C GLU A 119 5.37 14.76 5.00
N LEU A 120 5.38 13.43 5.14
CA LEU A 120 4.84 12.48 4.16
C LEU A 120 3.36 12.74 3.90
N LEU A 121 2.57 12.80 4.97
CA LEU A 121 1.12 13.00 4.87
C LEU A 121 0.78 14.39 4.32
N ALA A 122 1.57 15.42 4.65
CA ALA A 122 1.42 16.75 4.07
C ALA A 122 1.70 16.75 2.55
N LYS A 123 2.75 16.06 2.09
CA LYS A 123 3.03 15.92 0.65
C LYS A 123 1.94 15.14 -0.07
N LEU A 124 1.44 14.07 0.53
CA LEU A 124 0.38 13.23 -0.04
C LEU A 124 -0.91 14.02 -0.30
N HIS A 125 -1.30 14.91 0.64
CA HIS A 125 -2.47 15.78 0.47
C HIS A 125 -2.37 16.69 -0.77
N ASN A 126 -1.18 17.17 -1.10
CA ASN A 126 -0.96 18.05 -2.26
C ASN A 126 -1.16 17.32 -3.60
N ILE A 127 -1.01 16.00 -3.65
CA ILE A 127 -1.15 15.20 -4.88
C ILE A 127 -2.59 15.30 -5.40
N SER A 128 -3.60 15.12 -4.54
CA SER A 128 -5.01 15.19 -4.94
C SER A 128 -5.42 16.56 -5.51
N GLY A 129 -4.75 17.63 -5.09
CA GLY A 129 -5.00 19.00 -5.55
C GLY A 129 -4.77 19.20 -7.07
N TYR A 130 -4.02 18.31 -7.73
CA TYR A 130 -3.75 18.41 -9.17
C TYR A 130 -4.91 17.94 -10.06
N ARG A 131 -5.89 17.18 -9.53
CA ARG A 131 -7.02 16.65 -10.29
C ARG A 131 -7.75 17.73 -11.09
N THR A 132 -8.15 18.79 -10.39
CA THR A 132 -8.90 19.92 -10.95
C THR A 132 -8.12 20.65 -12.05
N ALA A 133 -6.78 20.68 -11.98
CA ALA A 133 -5.95 21.34 -12.98
C ALA A 133 -5.98 20.60 -14.33
N PHE A 134 -6.09 19.27 -14.31
CA PHE A 134 -6.15 18.45 -15.52
C PHE A 134 -7.56 18.39 -16.11
N GLU A 135 -8.60 18.39 -15.28
CA GLU A 135 -9.99 18.40 -15.73
C GLU A 135 -10.34 19.70 -16.48
N LYS A 136 -9.78 20.85 -16.06
CA LYS A 136 -10.03 22.16 -16.69
C LYS A 136 -9.34 22.36 -18.04
N ARG A 137 -8.24 21.65 -18.30
CA ARG A 137 -7.41 21.75 -19.52
C ARG A 137 -7.10 23.19 -19.96
N ASP A 138 -6.81 24.06 -19.00
CA ASP A 138 -6.48 25.44 -19.32
C ASP A 138 -5.06 25.57 -19.89
N ALA A 139 -4.68 26.78 -20.29
CA ALA A 139 -3.34 27.06 -20.84
C ALA A 139 -2.17 26.74 -19.88
N LYS A 140 -2.44 26.48 -18.59
CA LYS A 140 -1.44 26.09 -17.58
C LYS A 140 -1.37 24.59 -17.37
N ALA A 141 -2.26 23.79 -17.98
CA ALA A 141 -2.34 22.35 -17.76
C ALA A 141 -1.01 21.62 -18.04
N ALA A 142 -0.30 21.99 -19.11
CA ALA A 142 1.00 21.37 -19.44
C ALA A 142 2.07 21.65 -18.38
N LYS A 143 2.12 22.88 -17.86
CA LYS A 143 3.02 23.24 -16.75
C LYS A 143 2.64 22.48 -15.48
N LYS A 144 1.34 22.39 -15.17
CA LYS A 144 0.83 21.66 -14.01
C LYS A 144 1.09 20.16 -14.09
N LEU A 145 1.09 19.57 -15.29
CA LEU A 145 1.44 18.18 -15.50
C LEU A 145 2.91 17.91 -15.19
N ALA A 146 3.81 18.78 -15.64
CA ALA A 146 5.23 18.67 -15.31
C ALA A 146 5.48 18.83 -13.80
N GLU A 147 4.85 19.82 -13.16
CA GLU A 147 4.90 20.02 -11.70
C GLU A 147 4.40 18.78 -10.95
N PHE A 148 3.26 18.22 -11.35
CA PHE A 148 2.69 17.00 -10.75
C PHE A 148 3.62 15.80 -10.88
N LYS A 149 4.12 15.51 -12.10
CA LYS A 149 5.01 14.36 -12.34
C LYS A 149 6.28 14.48 -11.52
N GLN A 150 6.86 15.68 -11.45
CA GLN A 150 8.06 15.92 -10.64
C GLN A 150 7.76 15.75 -9.15
N PHE A 151 6.74 16.44 -8.64
CA PHE A 151 6.36 16.41 -7.22
C PHE A 151 6.02 14.99 -6.76
N PHE A 152 5.26 14.23 -7.55
CA PHE A 152 4.87 12.88 -7.18
C PHE A 152 6.09 11.92 -7.23
N LYS A 153 6.98 12.04 -8.21
CA LYS A 153 8.25 11.26 -8.20
C LYS A 153 9.13 11.59 -7.00
N GLU A 154 9.20 12.85 -6.59
CA GLU A 154 9.92 13.26 -5.38
C GLU A 154 9.28 12.67 -4.12
N TYR A 155 7.94 12.70 -4.01
CA TYR A 155 7.21 12.03 -2.93
C TYR A 155 7.49 10.52 -2.88
N LEU A 156 7.45 9.82 -4.02
CA LEU A 156 7.68 8.37 -4.07
C LEU A 156 9.11 8.00 -3.64
N ARG A 157 10.11 8.82 -3.99
CA ARG A 157 11.49 8.65 -3.50
C ARG A 157 11.60 8.90 -2.01
N PHE A 158 10.93 9.95 -1.52
CA PHE A 158 10.91 10.27 -0.09
C PHE A 158 10.25 9.15 0.73
N MET A 159 9.15 8.56 0.23
CA MET A 159 8.54 7.37 0.82
C MET A 159 9.52 6.20 0.87
N GLU A 160 10.22 5.88 -0.22
CA GLU A 160 11.24 4.83 -0.23
C GLU A 160 12.36 5.07 0.79
N ASP A 161 12.80 6.33 0.91
CA ASP A 161 13.85 6.72 1.85
C ASP A 161 13.40 6.57 3.31
N HIS A 162 12.17 7.00 3.59
CA HIS A 162 11.52 6.87 4.90
C HIS A 162 11.32 5.40 5.31
N LEU A 163 10.72 4.56 4.46
CA LEU A 163 10.54 3.14 4.76
C LEU A 163 11.88 2.45 5.05
N ALA A 164 12.95 2.85 4.36
CA ALA A 164 14.29 2.33 4.63
C ALA A 164 14.86 2.80 5.98
N GLU A 165 14.51 4.01 6.45
CA GLU A 165 14.90 4.49 7.77
C GLU A 165 14.19 3.71 8.88
N GLU A 166 12.90 3.48 8.71
CA GLU A 166 12.13 2.66 9.64
C GLU A 166 12.64 1.21 9.68
N GLU A 167 12.97 0.62 8.54
CA GLU A 167 13.56 -0.71 8.45
C GLU A 167 14.93 -0.82 9.14
N ARG A 168 15.68 0.29 9.28
CA ARG A 168 16.90 0.33 10.12
C ARG A 168 16.55 0.44 11.60
N SER A 169 15.56 1.26 11.92
CA SER A 169 15.26 1.71 13.27
C SER A 169 14.38 0.73 14.05
N TYR A 170 13.23 0.32 13.51
CA TYR A 170 12.26 -0.51 14.24
C TYR A 170 12.84 -1.85 14.70
N PRO A 171 13.51 -2.65 13.86
CA PRO A 171 14.07 -3.92 14.32
C PRO A 171 15.09 -3.74 15.44
N LYS A 172 15.85 -2.64 15.42
CA LYS A 172 16.79 -2.30 16.50
C LYS A 172 16.04 -1.90 17.78
N ILE A 173 15.04 -1.02 17.68
CA ILE A 173 14.24 -0.57 18.83
C ILE A 173 13.57 -1.78 19.51
N LEU A 174 12.94 -2.65 18.73
CA LEU A 174 12.28 -3.87 19.24
C LEU A 174 13.26 -4.80 19.98
N ARG A 175 14.50 -4.92 19.49
CA ARG A 175 15.58 -5.66 20.17
C ARG A 175 15.98 -4.98 21.46
N ASP A 176 16.28 -3.69 21.41
CA ASP A 176 16.83 -2.93 22.53
C ASP A 176 15.83 -2.88 23.70
N CYS A 177 14.53 -2.68 23.42
CA CYS A 177 13.49 -2.67 24.45
C CYS A 177 12.97 -4.07 24.83
N GLY A 178 13.57 -5.14 24.27
CA GLY A 178 13.22 -6.53 24.58
C GLY A 178 11.75 -6.86 24.34
N MET A 179 11.15 -6.30 23.29
CA MET A 179 9.77 -6.62 22.89
C MET A 179 9.72 -8.04 22.34
N THR A 180 8.74 -8.84 22.78
CA THR A 180 8.54 -10.22 22.28
C THR A 180 7.58 -10.26 21.10
N GLN A 181 7.59 -11.37 20.36
CA GLN A 181 6.69 -11.56 19.22
C GLN A 181 5.22 -11.62 19.67
N GLU A 182 4.94 -12.15 20.86
CA GLU A 182 3.60 -12.20 21.43
C GLU A 182 3.10 -10.82 21.88
N GLU A 183 4.02 -9.96 22.35
CA GLU A 183 3.70 -8.56 22.66
C GLU A 183 3.40 -7.78 21.38
N GLU A 184 4.22 -7.98 20.34
CA GLU A 184 4.00 -7.38 19.03
C GLU A 184 2.68 -7.85 18.39
N ARG A 185 2.38 -9.14 18.48
CA ARG A 185 1.14 -9.69 17.95
C ARG A 185 -0.09 -8.98 18.50
N LYS A 186 -0.08 -8.56 19.77
CA LYS A 186 -1.19 -7.80 20.37
C LYS A 186 -1.36 -6.42 19.71
N ALA A 187 -0.27 -5.74 19.42
CA ALA A 187 -0.31 -4.46 18.69
C ALA A 187 -0.83 -4.68 17.27
N VAL A 188 -0.38 -5.72 16.58
CA VAL A 188 -0.87 -6.08 15.23
C VAL A 188 -2.36 -6.46 15.24
N ASP A 189 -2.83 -7.21 16.23
CA ASP A 189 -4.24 -7.57 16.36
C ASP A 189 -5.12 -6.32 16.57
N GLU A 190 -4.64 -5.34 17.33
CA GLU A 190 -5.30 -4.04 17.50
C GLU A 190 -5.33 -3.24 16.19
N ILE A 191 -4.24 -3.24 15.42
CA ILE A 191 -4.18 -2.62 14.09
C ILE A 191 -5.21 -3.29 13.15
N LEU A 192 -5.20 -4.62 13.08
CA LEU A 192 -6.13 -5.39 12.23
C LEU A 192 -7.61 -5.13 12.57
N GLN A 193 -7.91 -4.91 13.86
CA GLN A 193 -9.25 -4.54 14.31
C GLN A 193 -9.60 -3.09 13.96
N SER A 194 -8.64 -2.16 14.10
CA SER A 194 -8.84 -0.73 13.81
C SER A 194 -9.12 -0.43 12.33
N LEU A 195 -8.64 -1.28 11.42
CA LEU A 195 -8.90 -1.22 9.98
C LEU A 195 -10.39 -1.24 9.64
N GLY A 196 -11.21 -1.91 10.45
CA GLY A 196 -12.58 -2.25 10.09
C GLY A 196 -12.66 -3.05 8.78
N LEU A 197 -13.88 -3.21 8.24
CA LEU A 197 -14.06 -3.98 6.99
C LEU A 197 -13.53 -3.25 5.76
N ASP A 198 -13.71 -1.92 5.72
CA ASP A 198 -13.33 -1.11 4.56
C ASP A 198 -11.80 -0.95 4.43
N GLY A 199 -11.09 -0.74 5.55
CA GLY A 199 -9.63 -0.70 5.54
C GLY A 199 -9.03 -2.05 5.14
N ASN A 200 -9.51 -3.15 5.75
CA ASN A 200 -9.05 -4.50 5.42
C ASN A 200 -9.27 -4.83 3.94
N LYS A 201 -10.44 -4.46 3.37
CA LYS A 201 -10.72 -4.63 1.94
C LYS A 201 -9.65 -3.98 1.05
N ARG A 202 -9.21 -2.77 1.39
CA ARG A 202 -8.28 -1.98 0.55
C ARG A 202 -6.85 -2.49 0.64
N ILE A 203 -6.42 -2.96 1.81
CA ILE A 203 -5.00 -3.17 2.14
C ILE A 203 -4.61 -4.64 2.15
N LEU A 204 -5.46 -5.52 2.69
CA LEU A 204 -5.08 -6.93 2.89
C LEU A 204 -4.72 -7.65 1.58
N PRO A 205 -5.49 -7.56 0.48
CA PRO A 205 -5.09 -8.17 -0.79
C PRO A 205 -3.71 -7.71 -1.28
N ALA A 206 -3.39 -6.42 -1.11
CA ALA A 206 -2.11 -5.85 -1.50
C ALA A 206 -0.97 -6.40 -0.63
N ILE A 207 -1.18 -6.54 0.70
CA ILE A 207 -0.24 -7.21 1.61
C ILE A 207 0.04 -8.63 1.12
N LEU A 208 -1.00 -9.43 0.83
CA LEU A 208 -0.84 -10.81 0.40
C LEU A 208 -0.13 -10.91 -0.96
N TYR A 209 -0.45 -9.99 -1.88
CA TYR A 209 0.21 -9.91 -3.19
C TYR A 209 1.70 -9.60 -3.04
N ALA A 210 2.03 -8.61 -2.20
CA ALA A 210 3.40 -8.27 -1.86
C ALA A 210 4.14 -9.44 -1.20
N GLN A 211 3.54 -10.07 -0.19
CA GLN A 211 4.12 -11.24 0.47
C GLN A 211 4.39 -12.40 -0.49
N CYS A 212 3.50 -12.65 -1.47
CA CYS A 212 3.78 -13.66 -2.49
C CYS A 212 5.06 -13.34 -3.28
N MET A 213 5.35 -12.06 -3.54
CA MET A 213 6.55 -11.66 -4.27
C MET A 213 7.83 -11.81 -3.45
N TRP A 214 7.79 -11.56 -2.14
CA TRP A 214 9.01 -11.55 -1.31
C TRP A 214 9.21 -12.77 -0.40
N LYS A 215 8.15 -13.46 0.00
CA LYS A 215 8.18 -14.71 0.80
C LYS A 215 7.83 -15.96 0.00
N GLY A 216 7.18 -15.78 -1.15
CA GLY A 216 6.58 -16.87 -1.88
C GLY A 216 5.19 -17.26 -1.34
N LYS A 217 4.44 -17.98 -2.16
CA LYS A 217 3.02 -18.29 -1.92
C LYS A 217 2.79 -19.12 -0.66
N GLU A 218 3.63 -20.11 -0.37
CA GLU A 218 3.45 -21.01 0.77
C GLU A 218 3.55 -20.25 2.11
N GLN A 219 4.60 -19.43 2.26
CA GLN A 219 4.81 -18.61 3.45
C GLN A 219 3.75 -17.50 3.59
N MET A 220 3.29 -16.92 2.48
CA MET A 220 2.15 -16.00 2.49
C MET A 220 0.90 -16.69 3.05
N LEU A 221 0.60 -17.92 2.63
CA LEU A 221 -0.57 -18.67 3.12
C LEU A 221 -0.45 -19.03 4.60
N GLU A 222 0.76 -19.34 5.07
CA GLU A 222 1.03 -19.55 6.49
C GLU A 222 0.73 -18.28 7.31
N TRP A 223 1.25 -17.12 6.89
CA TRP A 223 0.95 -15.84 7.53
C TRP A 223 -0.56 -15.54 7.49
N TYR A 224 -1.19 -15.77 6.34
CA TYR A 224 -2.60 -15.52 6.14
C TYR A 224 -3.48 -16.38 7.04
N SER A 225 -3.05 -17.59 7.42
CA SER A 225 -3.81 -18.46 8.31
C SER A 225 -4.09 -17.85 9.70
N ALA A 226 -3.24 -16.91 10.14
CA ALA A 226 -3.41 -16.17 11.38
C ALA A 226 -4.45 -15.03 11.30
N VAL A 227 -4.86 -14.64 10.09
CA VAL A 227 -5.89 -13.61 9.89
C VAL A 227 -7.25 -14.15 10.35
N PRO A 228 -8.06 -13.35 11.10
CA PRO A 228 -9.36 -13.79 11.58
C PRO A 228 -10.27 -14.35 10.48
N LEU A 229 -10.94 -15.48 10.75
CA LEU A 229 -11.76 -16.20 9.77
C LEU A 229 -12.79 -15.32 9.03
N PRO A 230 -13.54 -14.41 9.69
CA PRO A 230 -14.49 -13.53 8.97
C PRO A 230 -13.81 -12.63 7.94
N ILE A 231 -12.60 -12.13 8.25
CA ILE A 231 -11.80 -11.30 7.35
C ILE A 231 -11.30 -12.15 6.17
N ARG A 232 -10.88 -13.40 6.42
CA ARG A 232 -10.47 -14.31 5.36
C ARG A 232 -11.59 -14.64 4.38
N MET A 233 -12.77 -14.97 4.88
CA MET A 233 -13.94 -15.26 4.05
C MET A 233 -14.30 -14.08 3.13
N LEU A 234 -14.30 -12.85 3.67
CA LEU A 234 -14.58 -11.64 2.89
C LEU A 234 -13.49 -11.36 1.84
N ASN A 235 -12.23 -11.57 2.21
CA ASN A 235 -11.10 -11.41 1.30
C ASN A 235 -11.21 -12.38 0.11
N GLU A 236 -11.38 -13.66 0.38
CA GLU A 236 -11.48 -14.73 -0.62
C GLU A 236 -12.71 -14.59 -1.52
N SER A 237 -13.82 -14.10 -0.97
CA SER A 237 -15.09 -14.07 -1.70
C SER A 237 -15.36 -12.75 -2.42
N CYS A 238 -14.75 -11.64 -1.99
CA CYS A 238 -15.14 -10.30 -2.42
C CYS A 238 -13.97 -9.33 -2.63
N TRP A 239 -12.92 -9.35 -1.81
CA TRP A 239 -11.89 -8.31 -1.88
C TRP A 239 -10.76 -8.61 -2.87
N ILE A 240 -10.45 -9.89 -3.11
CA ILE A 240 -9.46 -10.28 -4.12
C ILE A 240 -9.87 -9.82 -5.53
N ASP A 241 -11.17 -9.94 -5.86
CA ASP A 241 -11.68 -9.46 -7.16
C ASP A 241 -11.56 -7.94 -7.26
N ASP A 242 -11.96 -7.20 -6.22
CA ASP A 242 -11.77 -5.74 -6.17
C ASP A 242 -10.30 -5.34 -6.35
N PHE A 243 -9.39 -6.00 -5.64
CA PHE A 243 -7.95 -5.76 -5.77
C PHE A 243 -7.45 -6.01 -7.19
N TYR A 244 -7.85 -7.12 -7.79
CA TYR A 244 -7.42 -7.46 -9.13
C TYR A 244 -7.96 -6.46 -10.18
N GLN A 245 -9.26 -6.18 -10.16
CA GLN A 245 -9.89 -5.33 -11.17
C GLN A 245 -9.58 -3.84 -10.98
N ASN A 246 -9.54 -3.36 -9.73
CA ASN A 246 -9.51 -1.93 -9.42
C ASN A 246 -8.18 -1.44 -8.84
N GLN A 247 -7.22 -2.33 -8.57
CA GLN A 247 -5.86 -1.96 -8.22
C GLN A 247 -4.85 -2.46 -9.24
N LEU A 248 -4.75 -3.78 -9.44
CA LEU A 248 -3.76 -4.36 -10.37
C LEU A 248 -4.00 -3.96 -11.81
N GLN A 249 -5.18 -4.24 -12.36
CA GLN A 249 -5.48 -3.91 -13.75
C GLN A 249 -5.50 -2.40 -14.00
N VAL A 250 -5.88 -1.59 -13.01
CA VAL A 250 -5.79 -0.13 -13.10
C VAL A 250 -4.33 0.32 -13.25
N LEU A 251 -3.43 -0.15 -12.39
CA LEU A 251 -2.01 0.19 -12.47
C LEU A 251 -1.39 -0.27 -13.80
N GLU A 252 -1.75 -1.46 -14.28
CA GLU A 252 -1.30 -1.97 -15.58
C GLU A 252 -1.84 -1.15 -16.76
N ALA A 253 -3.12 -0.79 -16.73
CA ALA A 253 -3.77 -0.04 -17.80
C ALA A 253 -3.25 1.39 -17.88
N LEU A 254 -2.97 2.04 -16.74
CA LEU A 254 -2.41 3.39 -16.70
C LEU A 254 -1.02 3.47 -17.35
N GLN A 255 -0.29 2.34 -17.44
CA GLN A 255 0.99 2.20 -18.14
C GLN A 255 0.84 1.94 -19.65
N LYS A 256 -0.38 1.78 -20.17
CA LYS A 256 -0.69 1.49 -21.58
C LYS A 256 -1.55 2.61 -22.16
N ASP A 257 -1.77 2.61 -23.47
CA ASP A 257 -2.60 3.64 -24.15
C ASP A 257 -4.06 3.23 -24.35
N ASP A 258 -4.39 1.95 -24.15
CA ASP A 258 -5.74 1.43 -24.31
C ASP A 258 -6.64 1.93 -23.17
N GLU A 259 -7.82 2.46 -23.52
CA GLU A 259 -8.79 2.95 -22.55
C GLU A 259 -9.27 1.82 -21.63
N PHE A 260 -9.25 2.10 -20.33
CA PHE A 260 -9.69 1.18 -19.30
C PHE A 260 -10.76 1.81 -18.42
N GLN A 261 -11.78 1.02 -18.11
CA GLN A 261 -12.85 1.39 -17.18
C GLN A 261 -12.81 0.42 -16.00
N PRO A 262 -12.55 0.91 -14.77
CA PRO A 262 -12.61 0.10 -13.56
C PRO A 262 -13.95 -0.64 -13.46
N GLN A 263 -13.91 -1.86 -12.95
CA GLN A 263 -15.09 -2.72 -12.88
C GLN A 263 -15.77 -2.58 -11.52
N THR A 264 -17.10 -2.70 -11.51
CA THR A 264 -17.83 -2.89 -10.25
C THR A 264 -17.37 -4.21 -9.63
N PRO A 265 -16.89 -4.21 -8.38
CA PRO A 265 -16.40 -5.43 -7.75
C PRO A 265 -17.50 -6.50 -7.69
N SER A 266 -17.16 -7.73 -8.03
CA SER A 266 -18.04 -8.86 -7.81
C SER A 266 -17.77 -9.47 -6.43
N CYS A 267 -18.83 -9.87 -5.73
CA CYS A 267 -18.74 -10.54 -4.44
C CYS A 267 -19.54 -11.84 -4.55
N ASN A 268 -18.84 -12.96 -4.49
CA ASN A 268 -19.42 -14.30 -4.66
C ASN A 268 -20.47 -14.61 -3.59
N VAL A 269 -20.42 -13.93 -2.43
CA VAL A 269 -21.46 -14.01 -1.38
C VAL A 269 -22.71 -13.24 -1.78
N CYS A 270 -22.57 -12.03 -2.33
CA CYS A 270 -23.71 -11.16 -2.68
C CYS A 270 -24.47 -11.66 -3.92
N ASN A 271 -23.80 -12.36 -4.84
CA ASN A 271 -24.40 -12.87 -6.06
C ASN A 271 -25.21 -14.17 -5.86
N CYS A 272 -25.10 -14.82 -4.70
CA CYS A 272 -25.90 -16.01 -4.36
C CYS A 272 -27.32 -15.69 -3.85
N SER A 273 -27.67 -14.41 -3.67
CA SER A 273 -28.98 -13.99 -3.17
C SER A 273 -30.05 -13.81 -4.26
N LEU A 274 -29.72 -14.10 -5.52
CA LEU A 274 -30.58 -13.91 -6.68
C LEU A 274 -30.83 -15.19 -7.51
N MET A 275 -30.54 -16.38 -6.95
CA MET A 275 -30.97 -17.66 -7.51
C MET A 275 -31.96 -18.37 -6.61
#